data_AF-A0A061P0Y0-F1
#
_entry.id   AF-A0A061P0Y0-F1
#
_cell.length_a   1.000
_cell.length_b   1.000
_cell.length_c   1.000
_cell.angle_alpha   90.00
_cell.angle_beta   90.00
_cell.angle_gamma   90.00
#
_symmetry.space_group_name_H-M   'P 1'
#
loop_
_entity.id
_entity.type
_entity.pdbx_description
1 polymer ?
#
loop_
_entity_poly.entity_id
_entity_poly.type
_entity_poly.pdbx_seq_one_letter_code
_entity_poly.pdbx_strand_id
1 'polypeptide(L)'
;MWAFHDELKVRLPKDTYVRNEDPLKLVLRAPEQLTGLQWEKVLQKQQIYVELSDHDYVLLFLPLHLGAEEAMDLKNRLIHAYADQRVAIKKRQIPYYPTYTRATIEKAFLVDHDVKLCSMEVSVGEIIAENIVPYPPGIPLFIAGETIDAKRLRYLLEWVSHGGKLQNEEHVRNGQVLVRK
;
A
#
# COMPACT_ATOMS: atom_id res chain seq x y z
N MET A 1 -6.51 3.97 -25.76
CA MET A 1 -6.43 4.08 -24.29
C MET A 1 -6.71 5.48 -23.76
N TRP A 2 -6.07 6.55 -24.24
CA TRP A 2 -6.36 7.92 -23.73
C TRP A 2 -7.83 8.33 -23.81
N ALA A 3 -8.52 8.03 -24.92
CA ALA A 3 -9.97 8.26 -25.04
C ALA A 3 -10.80 7.58 -23.92
N PHE A 4 -10.41 6.37 -23.50
CA PHE A 4 -11.06 5.69 -22.39
C PHE A 4 -10.89 6.46 -21.07
N HIS A 5 -9.68 6.96 -20.81
CA HIS A 5 -9.39 7.77 -19.63
C HIS A 5 -10.18 9.08 -19.62
N ASP A 6 -10.24 9.78 -20.76
CA ASP A 6 -10.97 11.04 -20.89
C ASP A 6 -12.48 10.84 -20.66
N GLU A 7 -13.07 9.83 -21.26
CA GLU A 7 -14.49 9.50 -21.04
C GLU A 7 -14.78 9.12 -19.58
N LEU A 8 -13.91 8.30 -18.97
CA LEU A 8 -14.07 7.89 -17.59
C LEU A 8 -13.97 9.09 -16.63
N LYS A 9 -13.00 9.98 -16.86
CA LYS A 9 -12.79 11.19 -16.06
C LYS A 9 -14.01 12.12 -16.04
N VAL A 10 -14.75 12.21 -17.14
CA VAL A 10 -15.97 13.04 -17.22
C VAL A 10 -17.14 12.41 -16.45
N ARG A 11 -17.20 11.08 -16.35
CA ARG A 11 -18.32 10.34 -15.74
C ARG A 11 -18.14 10.05 -14.25
N LEU A 12 -16.91 10.01 -13.76
CA LEU A 12 -16.61 9.79 -12.34
C LEU A 12 -16.79 11.08 -11.51
N PRO A 13 -17.02 10.97 -10.19
CA PRO A 13 -17.00 12.12 -9.29
C PRO A 13 -15.67 12.89 -9.38
N LYS A 14 -15.70 14.19 -9.09
CA LYS A 14 -14.49 15.04 -9.08
C LYS A 14 -13.43 14.48 -8.14
N ASP A 15 -12.16 14.68 -8.49
CA ASP A 15 -10.97 14.30 -7.71
C ASP A 15 -10.76 12.79 -7.44
N THR A 16 -11.55 11.94 -8.11
CA THR A 16 -11.38 10.48 -8.08
C THR A 16 -10.34 9.98 -9.06
N TYR A 17 -10.29 10.54 -10.26
CA TYR A 17 -9.31 10.15 -11.27
C TYR A 17 -7.95 10.80 -11.00
N VAL A 18 -6.89 10.00 -10.90
CA VAL A 18 -5.51 10.49 -10.72
C VAL A 18 -4.76 10.43 -12.05
N ARG A 19 -4.34 11.60 -12.53
CA ARG A 19 -3.57 11.71 -13.77
C ARG A 19 -2.18 11.10 -13.60
N ASN A 20 -1.75 10.32 -14.59
CA ASN A 20 -0.40 9.80 -14.71
C ASN A 20 -0.01 9.72 -16.21
N GLU A 21 1.24 9.37 -16.51
CA GLU A 21 1.79 9.38 -17.88
C GLU A 21 1.64 8.05 -18.62
N ASP A 22 1.22 6.98 -17.92
CA ASP A 22 1.09 5.64 -18.49
C ASP A 22 -0.40 5.31 -18.78
N PRO A 23 -0.80 5.22 -20.06
CA PRO A 23 -2.19 4.98 -20.42
C PRO A 23 -2.71 3.59 -20.03
N LEU A 24 -1.86 2.65 -19.62
CA LEU A 24 -2.29 1.36 -19.09
C LEU A 24 -2.53 1.39 -17.58
N LYS A 25 -2.10 2.44 -16.88
CA LYS A 25 -2.31 2.60 -15.45
C LYS A 25 -3.52 3.47 -15.19
N LEU A 26 -4.55 2.88 -14.61
CA LEU A 26 -5.71 3.61 -14.11
C LEU A 26 -5.61 3.72 -12.59
N VAL A 27 -5.24 4.91 -12.12
CA VAL A 27 -5.17 5.21 -10.68
C VAL A 27 -6.42 5.95 -10.26
N LEU A 28 -7.13 5.38 -9.28
CA LEU A 28 -8.41 5.91 -8.79
C LEU A 28 -8.35 6.11 -7.28
N ARG A 29 -8.79 7.27 -6.81
CA ARG A 29 -8.99 7.56 -5.39
C ARG A 29 -10.23 6.81 -4.88
N ALA A 30 -10.09 6.17 -3.73
CA ALA A 30 -11.22 5.64 -2.98
C ALA A 30 -12.19 6.77 -2.60
N PRO A 31 -13.50 6.48 -2.47
CA PRO A 31 -14.45 7.42 -1.85
C PRO A 31 -13.94 7.88 -0.48
N GLU A 32 -14.26 9.12 -0.07
CA GLU A 32 -13.71 9.73 1.16
C GLU A 32 -13.93 8.89 2.42
N GLN A 33 -15.01 8.12 2.45
CA GLN A 33 -15.38 7.27 3.59
C GLN A 33 -14.59 5.96 3.65
N LEU A 34 -13.88 5.58 2.57
CA LEU A 34 -13.21 4.30 2.44
C LEU A 34 -11.70 4.47 2.36
N THR A 35 -10.97 3.48 2.87
CA THR A 35 -9.56 3.27 2.49
C THR A 35 -9.48 2.59 1.13
N GLY A 36 -8.34 2.68 0.44
CA GLY A 36 -8.10 1.93 -0.80
C GLY A 36 -8.29 0.42 -0.61
N LEU A 37 -7.88 -0.14 0.53
CA LEU A 37 -8.11 -1.55 0.89
C LEU A 37 -9.60 -1.91 1.02
N GLN A 38 -10.41 -1.01 1.57
CA GLN A 38 -11.87 -1.22 1.64
C GLN A 38 -12.50 -1.08 0.26
N TRP A 39 -12.00 -0.13 -0.54
CA TRP A 39 -12.45 0.11 -1.89
C TRP A 39 -12.15 -1.06 -2.83
N GLU A 40 -10.99 -1.69 -2.71
CA GLU A 40 -10.66 -2.95 -3.39
C GLU A 40 -11.74 -4.01 -3.17
N LYS A 41 -12.18 -4.21 -1.91
CA LYS A 41 -13.22 -5.21 -1.60
C LYS A 41 -14.57 -4.87 -2.25
N VAL A 42 -14.87 -3.59 -2.41
CA VAL A 42 -16.08 -3.14 -3.12
C VAL A 42 -15.96 -3.44 -4.61
N LEU A 43 -14.82 -3.07 -5.22
CA LEU A 43 -14.55 -3.34 -6.62
C LEU A 43 -14.57 -4.84 -6.94
N GLN A 44 -14.03 -5.68 -6.06
CA GLN A 44 -14.09 -7.15 -6.19
C GLN A 44 -15.53 -7.67 -6.24
N LYS A 45 -16.46 -7.10 -5.45
CA LYS A 45 -17.90 -7.45 -5.55
C LYS A 45 -18.49 -7.07 -6.91
N GLN A 46 -17.96 -6.05 -7.55
CA GLN A 46 -18.29 -5.65 -8.92
C GLN A 46 -17.42 -6.40 -9.95
N GLN A 47 -16.73 -7.49 -9.59
CA GLN A 47 -15.85 -8.27 -10.47
C GLN A 47 -14.71 -7.44 -11.09
N ILE A 48 -14.26 -6.40 -10.37
CA ILE A 48 -13.10 -5.59 -10.72
C ILE A 48 -11.98 -5.91 -9.73
N TYR A 49 -10.90 -6.49 -10.23
CA TYR A 49 -9.72 -6.83 -9.45
C TYR A 49 -8.65 -5.78 -9.68
N VAL A 50 -8.19 -5.15 -8.60
CA VAL A 50 -7.15 -4.11 -8.63
C VAL A 50 -5.78 -4.77 -8.46
N GLU A 51 -4.75 -4.16 -9.05
CA GLU A 51 -3.36 -4.60 -8.90
C GLU A 51 -2.83 -4.24 -7.51
N LEU A 52 -3.07 -3.00 -7.08
CA LEU A 52 -2.60 -2.45 -5.82
C LEU A 52 -3.70 -1.60 -5.20
N SER A 53 -3.80 -1.64 -3.87
CA SER A 53 -4.60 -0.73 -3.07
C SER A 53 -3.72 -0.14 -1.98
N ASP A 54 -3.86 1.15 -1.68
CA ASP A 54 -3.13 1.85 -0.61
C ASP A 54 -4.12 2.55 0.35
N HIS A 55 -3.69 3.57 1.09
CA HIS A 55 -4.57 4.31 1.99
C HIS A 55 -5.74 4.97 1.26
N ASP A 56 -5.45 5.66 0.15
CA ASP A 56 -6.41 6.52 -0.54
C ASP A 56 -6.71 6.08 -1.96
N TYR A 57 -5.95 5.14 -2.51
CA TYR A 57 -5.99 4.86 -3.95
C TYR A 57 -6.03 3.38 -4.24
N VAL A 58 -6.51 3.06 -5.44
CA VAL A 58 -6.34 1.77 -6.10
C VAL A 58 -5.72 1.98 -7.48
N LEU A 59 -4.96 0.99 -7.92
CA LEU A 59 -4.37 0.92 -9.25
C LEU A 59 -4.98 -0.26 -10.01
N LEU A 60 -5.48 0.00 -11.21
CA LEU A 60 -5.81 -1.02 -12.18
C LEU A 60 -4.79 -1.01 -13.31
N PHE A 61 -4.39 -2.20 -13.74
CA PHE A 61 -3.60 -2.40 -14.94
C PHE A 61 -4.55 -2.76 -16.10
N LEU A 62 -4.66 -1.87 -17.08
CA LEU A 62 -5.51 -2.05 -18.24
C LEU A 62 -4.79 -2.93 -19.28
N PRO A 63 -5.50 -3.78 -20.03
CA PRO A 63 -4.90 -4.56 -21.09
C PRO A 63 -4.43 -3.66 -22.24
N LEU A 64 -3.45 -4.16 -23.02
CA LEU A 64 -2.93 -3.44 -24.20
C LEU A 64 -4.02 -3.14 -25.23
N HIS A 65 -4.99 -4.04 -25.35
CA HIS A 65 -6.19 -3.87 -26.14
C HIS A 65 -7.40 -4.07 -25.25
N LEU A 66 -8.30 -3.09 -25.26
CA LEU A 66 -9.59 -3.14 -24.59
C LEU A 66 -10.65 -2.83 -25.64
N GLY A 67 -11.47 -3.81 -25.99
CA GLY A 67 -12.56 -3.67 -26.94
C GLY A 67 -13.62 -2.68 -26.45
N ALA A 68 -14.43 -2.16 -27.37
CA ALA A 68 -15.40 -1.11 -27.05
C ALA A 68 -16.45 -1.58 -26.02
N GLU A 69 -16.91 -2.82 -26.14
CA GLU A 69 -17.89 -3.41 -25.21
C GLU A 69 -17.31 -3.60 -23.81
N GLU A 70 -16.11 -4.20 -23.72
CA GLU A 70 -15.39 -4.43 -22.46
C GLU A 70 -15.04 -3.11 -21.76
N ALA A 71 -14.61 -2.12 -22.53
CA ALA A 71 -14.38 -0.76 -22.05
C ALA A 71 -15.66 -0.14 -21.48
N MET A 72 -16.78 -0.28 -22.17
CA MET A 72 -18.07 0.27 -21.71
C MET A 72 -18.56 -0.42 -20.44
N ASP A 73 -18.46 -1.75 -20.40
CA ASP A 73 -18.80 -2.57 -19.25
C ASP A 73 -17.97 -2.20 -18.01
N LEU A 74 -16.63 -2.11 -18.15
CA LEU A 74 -15.75 -1.64 -17.07
C LEU A 74 -16.12 -0.23 -16.58
N LYS A 75 -16.36 0.71 -17.50
CA LYS A 75 -16.81 2.08 -17.14
C LYS A 75 -18.10 2.04 -16.32
N ASN A 76 -19.09 1.29 -16.77
CA ASN A 76 -20.39 1.22 -16.09
C ASN A 76 -20.28 0.60 -14.70
N ARG A 77 -19.49 -0.47 -14.55
CA ARG A 77 -19.23 -1.08 -13.23
C ARG A 77 -18.50 -0.14 -12.28
N LEU A 78 -17.50 0.61 -12.76
CA LEU A 78 -16.82 1.62 -11.94
C LEU A 78 -17.78 2.72 -11.50
N ILE A 79 -18.58 3.27 -12.42
CA ILE A 79 -19.57 4.31 -12.09
C ILE A 79 -20.59 3.80 -11.08
N HIS A 80 -21.10 2.59 -11.27
CA HIS A 80 -22.01 1.94 -10.33
C HIS A 80 -21.38 1.77 -8.96
N ALA A 81 -20.14 1.29 -8.89
CA ALA A 81 -19.41 1.12 -7.65
C ALA A 81 -19.34 2.45 -6.87
N TYR A 82 -18.99 3.55 -7.53
CA TYR A 82 -18.90 4.87 -6.89
C TYR A 82 -20.27 5.42 -6.46
N ALA A 83 -21.32 5.17 -7.23
CA ALA A 83 -22.68 5.60 -6.90
C ALA A 83 -23.26 4.89 -5.67
N ASP A 84 -22.93 3.61 -5.48
CA ASP A 84 -23.46 2.75 -4.42
C ASP A 84 -22.79 2.99 -3.04
N GLN A 85 -21.63 3.67 -3.00
CA GLN A 85 -20.90 3.93 -1.74
C GLN A 85 -21.46 5.07 -0.88
N ARG A 86 -22.77 5.35 -0.94
CA ARG A 86 -23.42 6.32 -0.03
C ARG A 86 -23.50 5.83 1.43
N VAL A 87 -22.98 4.64 1.73
CA VAL A 87 -22.97 4.06 3.07
C VAL A 87 -21.73 4.55 3.83
N ALA A 88 -21.97 5.29 4.91
CA ALA A 88 -20.94 5.82 5.80
C ALA A 88 -20.22 4.69 6.54
N ILE A 89 -19.14 4.18 5.96
CA ILE A 89 -18.16 3.38 6.68
C ILE A 89 -17.14 4.37 7.27
N LYS A 90 -16.82 4.26 8.55
CA LYS A 90 -15.74 5.08 9.14
C LYS A 90 -14.41 4.62 8.55
N LYS A 91 -13.67 5.54 7.93
CA LYS A 91 -12.33 5.30 7.42
C LYS A 91 -11.43 4.86 8.59
N ARG A 92 -10.89 3.64 8.51
CA ARG A 92 -9.84 3.21 9.43
C ARG A 92 -8.57 3.97 9.04
N GLN A 93 -8.01 4.77 9.95
CA GLN A 93 -6.77 5.48 9.66
C GLN A 93 -5.65 4.45 9.44
N ILE A 94 -4.91 4.63 8.35
CA ILE A 94 -3.68 3.87 8.10
C ILE A 94 -2.56 4.89 8.27
N PRO A 95 -1.49 4.56 9.02
CA PRO A 95 -0.42 5.51 9.23
C PRO A 95 0.23 5.86 7.89
N TYR A 96 0.71 7.10 7.76
CA TYR A 96 1.41 7.54 6.56
C TYR A 96 2.83 6.99 6.54
N TYR A 97 3.26 6.46 5.39
CA TYR A 97 4.58 5.88 5.25
C TYR A 97 5.67 6.93 5.53
N PRO A 98 6.61 6.67 6.45
CA PRO A 98 7.59 7.66 6.86
C PRO A 98 8.57 7.97 5.73
N THR A 99 8.90 9.25 5.55
CA THR A 99 10.00 9.68 4.68
C THR A 99 11.34 9.19 5.22
N TYR A 100 12.13 8.53 4.37
CA TYR A 100 13.51 8.14 4.65
C TYR A 100 14.35 9.40 4.81
N THR A 101 14.94 9.59 5.99
CA THR A 101 15.71 10.80 6.29
C THR A 101 17.19 10.64 5.97
N ARG A 102 17.73 9.42 6.08
CA ARG A 102 19.00 8.98 5.47
C ARG A 102 19.17 7.51 5.82
N ALA A 103 19.45 6.66 4.84
CA ALA A 103 19.84 5.29 5.14
C ALA A 103 21.30 5.32 5.62
N THR A 104 21.54 5.16 6.92
CA THR A 104 22.90 4.89 7.41
C THR A 104 23.13 3.39 7.25
N ILE A 105 23.49 2.99 6.03
CA ILE A 105 23.91 1.62 5.73
C ILE A 105 25.36 1.50 6.19
N GLU A 106 25.61 1.52 7.50
CA GLU A 106 26.97 1.44 8.02
C GLU A 106 27.56 0.04 7.86
N LYS A 107 26.69 -1.00 7.85
CA LYS A 107 27.13 -2.40 8.00
C LYS A 107 26.40 -3.43 7.13
N ALA A 108 25.61 -3.05 6.10
CA ALA A 108 24.88 -4.05 5.30
C ALA A 108 25.78 -5.13 4.68
N PHE A 109 27.04 -4.83 4.39
CA PHE A 109 28.00 -5.78 3.81
C PHE A 109 28.82 -6.58 4.83
N LEU A 110 28.66 -6.34 6.14
CA LEU A 110 29.34 -7.16 7.13
C LEU A 110 28.60 -8.49 7.25
N VAL A 111 29.28 -9.57 6.89
CA VAL A 111 28.82 -10.97 6.83
C VAL A 111 28.81 -11.57 8.24
N ASP A 112 28.23 -10.86 9.21
CA ASP A 112 28.03 -11.45 10.52
C ASP A 112 26.65 -12.11 10.56
N HIS A 113 26.64 -13.44 10.66
CA HIS A 113 25.43 -14.27 10.63
C HIS A 113 24.74 -14.33 11.99
N ASP A 114 25.31 -13.70 13.01
CA ASP A 114 24.81 -13.80 14.37
C ASP A 114 23.65 -12.83 14.60
N VAL A 115 22.44 -13.37 14.53
CA VAL A 115 21.18 -12.65 14.69
C VAL A 115 20.49 -13.02 16.00
N LYS A 116 19.71 -12.10 16.54
CA LYS A 116 18.84 -12.33 17.71
C LYS A 116 17.48 -11.69 17.49
N LEU A 117 16.43 -12.28 18.08
CA LEU A 117 15.14 -11.62 18.22
C LEU A 117 15.25 -10.52 19.29
N CYS A 118 14.81 -9.32 18.96
CA CYS A 118 14.72 -8.18 19.86
C CYS A 118 13.28 -7.68 19.88
N SER A 119 12.77 -7.32 21.06
CA SER A 119 11.43 -6.72 21.15
C SER A 119 11.46 -5.33 20.53
N MET A 120 10.40 -4.99 19.79
CA MET A 120 10.29 -3.70 19.10
C MET A 120 10.43 -2.53 20.08
N GLU A 121 9.93 -2.67 21.30
CA GLU A 121 9.95 -1.63 22.34
C GLU A 121 11.36 -1.17 22.71
N VAL A 122 12.37 -2.04 22.54
CA VAL A 122 13.77 -1.77 22.92
C VAL A 122 14.75 -1.87 21.74
N SER A 123 14.25 -1.99 20.51
CA SER A 123 15.11 -2.20 19.32
C SER A 123 15.66 -0.92 18.69
N VAL A 124 15.25 0.26 19.15
CA VAL A 124 15.78 1.53 18.64
C VAL A 124 17.28 1.61 18.87
N GLY A 125 18.04 1.90 17.82
CA GLY A 125 19.51 1.96 17.83
C GLY A 125 20.20 0.63 17.48
N GLU A 126 19.48 -0.49 17.50
CA GLU A 126 20.00 -1.78 17.03
C GLU A 126 20.11 -1.80 15.49
N ILE A 127 20.90 -2.73 14.96
CA ILE A 127 21.07 -2.93 13.51
C ILE A 127 20.12 -4.03 13.06
N ILE A 128 19.17 -3.68 12.19
CA ILE A 128 18.20 -4.64 11.66
C ILE A 128 18.91 -5.72 10.82
N ALA A 129 18.55 -6.98 10.99
CA ALA A 129 19.18 -8.11 10.30
C ALA A 129 18.36 -8.62 9.10
N GLU A 130 17.16 -8.10 8.91
CA GLU A 130 16.22 -8.50 7.87
C GLU A 130 15.61 -7.29 7.16
N ASN A 131 14.99 -7.52 6.01
CA ASN A 131 14.16 -6.52 5.37
C ASN A 131 12.76 -6.56 5.98
N ILE A 132 12.22 -5.42 6.38
CA ILE A 132 10.83 -5.31 6.83
C ILE A 132 10.06 -4.55 5.76
N VAL A 133 9.09 -5.21 5.11
CA VAL A 133 8.36 -4.65 3.96
C VAL A 133 6.85 -4.64 4.22
N PRO A 134 6.29 -3.51 4.71
CA PRO A 134 4.85 -3.29 4.81
C PRO A 134 4.20 -3.29 3.43
N TYR A 135 3.03 -3.92 3.32
CA TYR A 135 2.25 -3.96 2.08
C TYR A 135 0.78 -3.59 2.31
N PRO A 136 0.24 -2.57 1.63
CA PRO A 136 0.91 -1.60 0.75
C PRO A 136 1.85 -0.67 1.55
N PRO A 137 2.82 0.03 0.92
CA PRO A 137 3.13 0.09 -0.53
C PRO A 137 3.99 -1.06 -1.08
N GLY A 138 4.52 -1.95 -0.24
CA GLY A 138 5.43 -3.03 -0.70
C GLY A 138 6.87 -2.59 -0.93
N ILE A 139 7.27 -1.45 -0.37
CA ILE A 139 8.67 -1.00 -0.35
C ILE A 139 9.30 -1.19 1.05
N PRO A 140 10.61 -1.48 1.14
CA PRO A 140 11.25 -1.81 2.41
C PRO A 140 11.24 -0.65 3.41
N LEU A 141 10.57 -0.81 4.55
CA LEU A 141 10.62 0.14 5.66
C LEU A 141 12.00 0.15 6.31
N PHE A 142 12.54 -1.05 6.48
CA PHE A 142 13.91 -1.29 6.91
C PHE A 142 14.60 -2.20 5.90
N ILE A 143 15.85 -1.87 5.59
CA ILE A 143 16.75 -2.73 4.83
C ILE A 143 17.77 -3.32 5.81
N ALA A 144 18.05 -4.63 5.69
CA ALA A 144 19.06 -5.30 6.51
C ALA A 144 20.38 -4.50 6.53
N GLY A 145 20.89 -4.24 7.73
CA GLY A 145 22.09 -3.43 7.97
C GLY A 145 21.84 -1.95 8.29
N GLU A 146 20.59 -1.48 8.24
CA GLU A 146 20.22 -0.15 8.73
C GLU A 146 20.05 -0.12 10.25
N THR A 147 20.32 1.04 10.86
CA THR A 147 19.95 1.31 12.25
C THR A 147 18.45 1.55 12.36
N ILE A 148 17.82 0.93 13.36
CA ILE A 148 16.40 1.12 13.67
C ILE A 148 16.20 2.49 14.32
N ASP A 149 15.40 3.35 13.69
CA ASP A 149 14.97 4.62 14.31
C ASP A 149 13.52 4.58 14.82
N ALA A 150 13.26 5.46 15.78
CA ALA A 150 11.98 5.55 16.47
C ALA A 150 10.80 5.97 15.56
N LYS A 151 11.04 6.69 14.45
CA LYS A 151 9.96 7.17 13.57
C LYS A 151 9.42 6.01 12.73
N ARG A 152 10.33 5.26 12.08
CA ARG A 152 9.97 4.06 11.28
C ARG A 152 9.44 2.93 12.16
N LEU A 153 10.01 2.73 13.35
CA LEU A 153 9.52 1.73 14.29
C LEU A 153 8.10 2.03 14.78
N ARG A 154 7.79 3.29 15.09
CA ARG A 154 6.43 3.71 15.47
C ARG A 154 5.42 3.43 14.36
N TYR A 155 5.78 3.76 13.13
CA TYR A 155 4.98 3.41 11.96
C TYR A 155 4.72 1.90 11.88
N LEU A 156 5.74 1.06 12.10
CA LEU A 156 5.60 -0.39 12.06
C LEU A 156 4.65 -0.92 13.14
N LEU A 157 4.76 -0.42 14.36
CA LEU A 157 3.86 -0.77 15.47
C LEU A 157 2.40 -0.39 15.17
N GLU A 158 2.18 0.84 14.70
CA GLU A 158 0.87 1.30 14.26
C GLU A 158 0.35 0.44 13.10
N TRP A 159 1.19 0.12 12.13
CA TRP A 159 0.84 -0.73 10.99
C TRP A 159 0.39 -2.14 11.41
N VAL A 160 1.16 -2.80 12.29
CA VAL A 160 0.85 -4.15 12.81
C VAL A 160 -0.42 -4.14 13.65
N SER A 161 -0.61 -3.15 14.54
CA SER A 161 -1.83 -3.02 15.36
C SER A 161 -3.11 -2.82 14.54
N HIS A 162 -2.99 -2.26 13.33
CA HIS A 162 -4.11 -2.13 12.39
C HIS A 162 -4.35 -3.39 11.54
N GLY A 163 -3.57 -4.45 11.76
CA GLY A 163 -3.65 -5.70 11.00
C GLY A 163 -3.02 -5.59 9.60
N GLY A 164 -2.11 -4.64 9.40
CA GLY A 164 -1.41 -4.45 8.14
C GLY A 164 -0.71 -5.71 7.63
N LYS A 165 -0.58 -5.84 6.31
CA LYS A 165 0.18 -6.95 5.71
C LYS A 165 1.66 -6.61 5.69
N LEU A 166 2.48 -7.62 5.86
CA LEU A 166 3.93 -7.58 5.78
C LEU A 166 4.33 -8.70 4.81
N GLN A 167 5.34 -8.49 3.97
CA GLN A 167 5.89 -9.58 3.15
C GLN A 167 6.59 -10.63 4.02
N ASN A 168 7.14 -10.22 5.17
CA ASN A 168 7.99 -11.06 6.02
C ASN A 168 7.39 -11.28 7.42
N GLU A 169 7.43 -12.55 7.81
CA GLU A 169 7.49 -13.22 9.12
C GLU A 169 6.47 -12.95 10.27
N GLU A 170 6.18 -14.01 11.03
CA GLU A 170 5.25 -14.01 12.18
C GLU A 170 5.78 -13.25 13.40
N HIS A 171 7.10 -13.21 13.63
CA HIS A 171 7.67 -12.55 14.81
C HIS A 171 7.45 -11.04 14.80
N VAL A 172 7.40 -10.41 13.62
CA VAL A 172 7.05 -8.99 13.47
C VAL A 172 5.62 -8.72 13.93
N ARG A 173 4.70 -9.65 13.69
CA ARG A 173 3.33 -9.57 14.22
C ARG A 173 3.28 -9.76 15.74
N ASN A 174 4.23 -10.50 16.30
CA ASN A 174 4.39 -10.71 17.74
C ASN A 174 5.19 -9.58 18.43
N GLY A 175 5.47 -8.47 17.74
CA GLY A 175 6.17 -7.31 18.31
C GLY A 175 7.68 -7.49 18.43
N GLN A 176 8.29 -8.35 17.60
CA GLN A 176 9.73 -8.60 17.60
C GLN A 176 10.34 -8.30 16.24
N VAL A 177 11.65 -8.03 16.21
CA VAL A 177 12.44 -7.83 14.98
C VAL A 177 13.76 -8.58 15.09
N LEU A 178 14.29 -9.06 13.96
CA LEU A 178 15.64 -9.61 13.92
C LEU A 178 16.66 -8.48 13.88
N VAL A 179 17.59 -8.50 14.84
CA VAL A 179 18.71 -7.56 14.91
C VAL A 179 20.02 -8.33 14.95
N ARG A 180 21.10 -7.69 14.51
CA ARG A 180 22.45 -8.25 14.65
C ARG A 180 22.87 -8.25 16.13
N LYS A 181 23.69 -9.23 16.50
CA LYS A 181 24.34 -9.24 17.82
C LYS A 181 25.46 -8.21 17.93
#